data_AF-A0A7Y3B6V1-F1
#
_entry.id   AF-A0A7Y3B6V1-F1
#
_cell.length_a   1.000
_cell.length_b   1.000
_cell.length_c   1.000
_cell.angle_alpha   90.00
_cell.angle_beta   90.00
_cell.angle_gamma   90.00
#
_symmetry.space_group_name_H-M   'P 1'
#
loop_
_entity.id
_entity.type
_entity.pdbx_description
1 polymer ?
#
loop_
_entity_poly.entity_id
_entity_poly.type
_entity_poly.pdbx_seq_one_letter_code
_entity_poly.pdbx_strand_id
1 'polypeptide(L)'
;MSAAIKAQRRPLSRLDRAIIALHGVVAVVFGIIGFLEADDPGWRDLQRFVIVMLVGLWVSGIVVVGVLARLVGNQVVRAVLLLAGPLLGIALLIGASTIG
;
A
#
# COMPACT_ATOMS: atom_id res chain seq x y z
N MET A 1 -11.52 30.12 -4.74
CA MET A 1 -11.16 28.72 -5.08
C MET A 1 -11.72 28.38 -6.46
N SER A 2 -10.84 28.19 -7.46
CA SER A 2 -11.23 28.04 -8.87
C SER A 2 -11.99 26.73 -9.14
N ALA A 3 -13.00 26.78 -10.00
CA ALA A 3 -13.79 25.63 -10.48
C ALA A 3 -12.92 24.51 -11.10
N ALA A 4 -11.69 24.82 -11.52
CA ALA A 4 -10.70 23.84 -11.97
C ALA A 4 -10.32 22.80 -10.91
N ILE A 5 -10.31 23.17 -9.61
CA ILE A 5 -10.02 22.23 -8.51
C ILE A 5 -11.22 21.28 -8.27
N LYS A 6 -12.45 21.75 -8.52
CA LYS A 6 -13.67 20.94 -8.40
C LYS A 6 -13.83 19.95 -9.56
N ALA A 7 -13.34 20.30 -10.76
CA ALA A 7 -13.49 19.48 -11.97
C ALA A 7 -12.59 18.22 -12.02
N GLN A 8 -11.54 18.15 -11.20
CA GLN A 8 -10.43 17.19 -11.42
C GLN A 8 -10.43 15.95 -10.52
N ARG A 9 -11.37 15.80 -9.58
CA ARG A 9 -11.46 14.61 -8.72
C ARG A 9 -12.63 13.74 -9.17
N ARG A 10 -12.40 12.87 -10.16
CA ARG A 10 -13.41 11.84 -10.47
C ARG A 10 -13.60 10.98 -9.20
N PRO A 11 -14.85 10.77 -8.75
CA PRO A 11 -15.10 9.97 -7.56
C PRO A 11 -14.61 8.54 -7.79
N LEU A 12 -13.93 7.98 -6.79
CA LEU A 12 -13.52 6.57 -6.80
C LEU A 12 -14.77 5.68 -6.89
N SER A 13 -14.74 4.71 -7.79
CA SER A 13 -15.79 3.72 -7.97
C SER A 13 -15.93 2.85 -6.71
N ARG A 14 -17.06 2.14 -6.56
CA ARG A 14 -17.22 1.18 -5.45
C ARG A 14 -16.11 0.12 -5.46
N LEU A 15 -15.71 -0.33 -6.66
CA LEU A 15 -14.64 -1.30 -6.84
C LEU A 15 -13.28 -0.72 -6.43
N ASP A 16 -12.95 0.51 -6.82
CA ASP A 16 -11.66 1.14 -6.44
C ASP A 16 -11.55 1.27 -4.92
N ARG A 17 -12.66 1.63 -4.25
CA ARG A 17 -12.71 1.75 -2.79
C ARG A 17 -12.55 0.38 -2.12
N ALA A 18 -13.20 -0.65 -2.66
CA ALA A 18 -13.06 -2.02 -2.17
C ALA A 18 -11.62 -2.52 -2.32
N ILE A 19 -10.96 -2.22 -3.45
CA ILE A 19 -9.56 -2.55 -3.69
C ILE A 19 -8.67 -1.82 -2.67
N ILE A 20 -8.84 -0.52 -2.46
CA ILE A 20 -8.05 0.25 -1.48
C ILE A 20 -8.26 -0.30 -0.06
N ALA A 21 -9.51 -0.60 0.32
CA ALA A 21 -9.83 -1.13 1.65
C ALA A 21 -9.22 -2.51 1.86
N LEU A 22 -9.33 -3.41 0.87
CA LEU A 22 -8.72 -4.73 0.91
C LEU A 22 -7.20 -4.63 1.11
N HIS A 23 -6.54 -3.73 0.39
CA HIS A 23 -5.09 -3.53 0.54
C HIS A 23 -4.69 -2.96 1.90
N GLY A 24 -5.48 -2.04 2.46
CA GLY A 24 -5.27 -1.56 3.82
C GLY A 24 -5.33 -2.70 4.83
N VAL A 25 -6.33 -3.59 4.71
CA VAL A 25 -6.48 -4.77 5.58
C VAL A 25 -5.28 -5.72 5.42
N VAL A 26 -4.88 -6.03 4.19
CA VAL A 26 -3.73 -6.91 3.92
C VAL A 26 -2.45 -6.35 4.52
N ALA A 27 -2.16 -5.05 4.32
CA ALA A 27 -0.97 -4.42 4.87
C ALA A 27 -0.92 -4.50 6.41
N VAL A 28 -2.07 -4.31 7.08
CA VAL A 28 -2.17 -4.43 8.54
C VAL A 28 -1.95 -5.88 8.99
N VAL A 29 -2.60 -6.85 8.35
CA VAL A 29 -2.48 -8.27 8.73
C VAL A 29 -1.04 -8.76 8.58
N PHE A 30 -0.41 -8.51 7.43
CA PHE A 30 0.99 -8.90 7.20
C PHE A 30 1.95 -8.17 8.13
N GLY A 31 1.69 -6.89 8.42
CA GLY A 31 2.48 -6.13 9.38
C GLY A 31 2.43 -6.73 10.79
N ILE A 32 1.25 -7.13 11.25
CA ILE A 32 1.08 -7.77 12.57
C ILE A 32 1.79 -9.12 12.60
N ILE A 33 1.59 -9.97 11.59
CA ILE A 33 2.22 -11.30 11.52
C ILE A 33 3.74 -11.15 11.54
N GLY A 34 4.31 -10.34 10.64
CA GLY A 34 5.75 -10.12 10.60
C GLY A 34 6.30 -9.56 11.92
N PHE A 35 5.59 -8.62 12.56
CA PHE A 35 6.02 -8.04 13.83
C PHE A 35 6.05 -9.07 14.97
N LEU A 36 5.08 -9.99 15.00
CA LEU A 36 5.01 -11.06 15.99
C LEU A 36 6.02 -12.17 15.72
N GLU A 37 6.31 -12.48 14.45
CA GLU A 37 7.27 -13.51 14.04
C GLU A 37 8.74 -13.04 14.12
N ALA A 38 8.99 -11.73 14.20
CA ALA A 38 10.31 -11.18 14.46
C ALA A 38 10.78 -11.52 15.88
N ASP A 39 11.38 -12.69 16.05
CA ASP A 39 11.73 -13.26 17.35
C ASP A 39 13.24 -13.52 17.52
N ASP A 40 14.07 -13.20 16.52
CA ASP A 40 15.53 -13.37 16.58
C ASP A 40 16.17 -12.48 17.67
N PRO A 41 16.77 -13.04 18.73
CA PRO A 41 17.22 -12.28 19.90
C PRO A 41 18.22 -11.15 19.60
N GLY A 42 19.07 -11.31 18.58
CA GLY A 42 20.08 -10.31 18.20
C GLY A 42 19.57 -9.22 17.26
N TRP A 43 18.44 -9.44 16.57
CA TRP A 43 17.98 -8.59 15.47
C TRP A 43 16.52 -8.17 15.58
N ARG A 44 15.81 -8.63 16.62
CA ARG A 44 14.38 -8.41 16.86
C ARG A 44 13.94 -6.97 16.67
N ASP A 45 14.64 -6.02 17.29
CA ASP A 45 14.25 -4.62 17.22
C ASP A 45 14.46 -4.04 15.81
N LEU A 46 15.53 -4.45 15.12
CA LEU A 46 15.76 -4.07 13.73
C LEU A 46 14.72 -4.69 12.78
N GLN A 47 14.43 -5.98 12.93
CA GLN A 47 13.42 -6.68 12.13
C GLN A 47 12.04 -6.03 12.31
N ARG A 48 11.62 -5.78 13.55
CA ARG A 48 10.35 -5.09 13.87
C ARG A 48 10.32 -3.68 13.28
N PHE A 49 11.41 -2.93 13.39
CA PHE A 49 11.53 -1.62 12.77
C PHE A 49 11.37 -1.69 11.24
N VAL A 50 12.07 -2.62 10.58
CA VAL A 50 11.98 -2.82 9.13
C VAL A 50 10.56 -3.20 8.71
N ILE A 51 9.91 -4.10 9.43
CA ILE A 51 8.52 -4.51 9.17
C ILE A 51 7.57 -3.30 9.28
N VAL A 52 7.65 -2.53 10.36
CA VAL A 52 6.84 -1.32 10.55
C VAL A 52 7.11 -0.29 9.44
N MET A 53 8.37 -0.10 9.06
CA MET A 53 8.77 0.79 7.98
C MET A 53 8.18 0.35 6.63
N LEU A 54 8.26 -0.94 6.31
CA LEU A 54 7.72 -1.50 5.07
C LEU A 54 6.19 -1.41 5.01
N VAL A 55 5.50 -1.68 6.13
CA VAL A 55 4.05 -1.49 6.25
C VAL A 55 3.69 -0.01 6.08
N GLY A 56 4.44 0.90 6.72
CA GLY A 56 4.25 2.34 6.58
C GLY A 56 4.42 2.81 5.13
N LEU A 57 5.47 2.30 4.46
CA LEU A 57 5.71 2.57 3.04
C LEU A 57 4.56 2.05 2.18
N TRP A 58 4.06 0.85 2.44
CA TRP A 58 2.93 0.28 1.71
C TRP A 58 1.65 1.12 1.89
N VAL A 59 1.30 1.47 3.13
CA VAL A 59 0.14 2.35 3.41
C VAL A 59 0.29 3.69 2.71
N SER A 60 1.48 4.29 2.74
CA SER A 60 1.76 5.54 2.01
C SER A 60 1.57 5.38 0.50
N GLY A 61 1.99 4.26 -0.08
CA GLY A 61 1.79 3.91 -1.48
C GLY A 61 0.32 3.80 -1.85
N ILE A 62 -0.50 3.14 -1.01
CA ILE A 62 -1.96 3.05 -1.21
C ILE A 62 -2.58 4.45 -1.25
N VAL A 63 -2.17 5.35 -0.36
CA VAL A 63 -2.68 6.74 -0.32
C VAL A 63 -2.29 7.50 -1.58
N VAL A 64 -1.00 7.45 -1.98
CA VAL A 64 -0.49 8.13 -3.18
C VAL A 64 -1.20 7.61 -4.43
N VAL A 65 -1.27 6.29 -4.59
CA VAL A 65 -1.97 5.65 -5.73
C VAL A 65 -3.46 6.01 -5.71
N GLY A 66 -4.12 6.01 -4.54
CA GLY A 66 -5.51 6.41 -4.42
C GLY A 66 -5.78 7.87 -4.80
N VAL A 67 -4.80 8.76 -4.59
CA VAL A 67 -4.84 10.15 -5.05
C VAL A 67 -4.60 10.24 -6.56
N LEU A 68 -3.57 9.57 -7.08
CA LEU A 68 -3.25 9.54 -8.52
C LEU A 68 -4.38 8.92 -9.35
N ALA A 69 -5.02 7.87 -8.84
CA ALA A 69 -6.18 7.21 -9.45
C ALA A 69 -7.35 8.18 -9.71
N ARG A 70 -7.48 9.25 -8.92
CA ARG A 70 -8.52 10.28 -9.13
C ARG A 70 -8.21 11.20 -10.31
N LEU A 71 -6.94 11.28 -10.72
CA LEU A 71 -6.46 12.08 -11.84
C LEU A 71 -6.47 11.30 -13.17
N VAL A 72 -6.53 9.96 -13.10
CA VAL A 72 -6.50 9.09 -14.28
C VAL A 72 -7.91 8.89 -14.83
N GLY A 73 -8.14 9.36 -16.06
CA GLY A 73 -9.42 9.22 -16.75
C GLY A 73 -9.69 7.81 -17.31
N ASN A 74 -8.63 7.02 -17.53
CA ASN A 74 -8.69 5.66 -18.06
C ASN A 74 -8.88 4.63 -16.94
N GLN A 75 -10.00 3.90 -16.98
CA GLN A 75 -10.37 2.89 -15.99
C GLN A 75 -9.36 1.73 -15.88
N VAL A 76 -8.77 1.29 -17.01
CA VAL A 76 -7.80 0.20 -17.03
C VAL A 76 -6.50 0.62 -16.36
N VAL A 77 -5.96 1.79 -16.73
CA VAL A 77 -4.74 2.34 -16.13
C VAL A 77 -4.94 2.59 -14.63
N ARG A 78 -6.14 3.06 -14.25
CA ARG A 78 -6.49 3.26 -12.84
C ARG A 78 -6.50 1.95 -12.06
N ALA A 79 -7.10 0.90 -12.60
CA ALA A 79 -7.11 -0.43 -11.98
C ALA A 79 -5.71 -1.02 -11.87
N VAL A 80 -4.89 -0.90 -12.93
CA VAL A 80 -3.48 -1.34 -12.93
C VAL A 80 -2.67 -0.62 -11.85
N LEU A 81 -2.80 0.71 -11.74
CA LEU A 81 -2.11 1.48 -10.70
C LEU A 81 -2.52 1.01 -9.29
N LEU A 82 -3.81 0.77 -9.07
CA LEU A 82 -4.36 0.30 -7.79
C LEU A 82 -3.94 -1.14 -7.43
N LEU A 83 -3.61 -1.97 -8.42
CA LEU A 83 -3.16 -3.36 -8.23
C LEU A 83 -1.63 -3.48 -8.16
N ALA A 84 -0.90 -2.69 -8.95
CA ALA A 84 0.55 -2.79 -9.06
C ALA A 84 1.29 -2.26 -7.82
N GLY A 85 0.83 -1.16 -7.23
CA GLY A 85 1.45 -0.59 -6.02
C GLY A 85 1.52 -1.58 -4.85
N PRO A 86 0.43 -2.31 -4.56
CA PRO A 86 0.44 -3.32 -3.51
C PRO A 86 1.25 -4.58 -3.84
N LEU A 87 1.25 -5.04 -5.08
CA LEU A 87 2.09 -6.17 -5.50
C LEU A 87 3.58 -5.85 -5.34
N LEU A 88 3.98 -4.60 -5.59
CA LEU A 88 5.31 -4.08 -5.29
C LEU A 88 5.61 -4.10 -3.78
N GLY A 89 4.65 -3.68 -2.95
CA GLY A 89 4.79 -3.74 -1.49
C GLY A 89 5.00 -5.17 -0.95
N ILE A 90 4.23 -6.13 -1.45
CA ILE A 90 4.37 -7.56 -1.13
C ILE A 90 5.72 -8.09 -1.59
N ALA A 91 6.14 -7.77 -2.82
CA ALA A 91 7.43 -8.21 -3.36
C ALA A 91 8.62 -7.67 -2.54
N LEU A 92 8.55 -6.42 -2.08
CA LEU A 92 9.58 -5.83 -1.22
C LEU A 92 9.63 -6.48 0.17
N LEU A 93 8.47 -6.78 0.77
CA LEU A 93 8.39 -7.51 2.04
C LEU A 93 8.98 -8.92 1.92
N ILE A 94 8.63 -9.66 0.86
CA ILE A 94 9.17 -11.00 0.61
C ILE A 94 10.69 -10.91 0.37
N GLY A 95 11.13 -10.00 -0.50
CA GLY A 95 12.56 -9.81 -0.78
C GLY A 95 13.37 -9.51 0.48
N ALA A 96 12.87 -8.62 1.35
CA ALA A 96 13.50 -8.32 2.63
C ALA A 96 13.54 -9.53 3.57
N SER A 97 12.50 -10.37 3.61
CA SER A 97 12.47 -11.59 4.43
C SER A 97 13.40 -12.71 3.94
N THR A 98 13.83 -12.66 2.67
CA THR A 98 14.74 -13.67 2.07
C THR A 98 16.21 -13.29 2.14
N ILE A 99 16.55 -12.08 2.59
CA ILE A 99 17.94 -11.67 2.85
C ILE A 99 18.26 -12.09 4.30
N GLY A 100 18.50 -13.38 4.49
CA GLY A 100 18.97 -14.01 5.72
C GLY A 100 20.18 -14.87 5.43
#